data_AF-A0A061HIJ2-F1
#
_entry.id   AF-A0A061HIJ2-F1
#
_cell.length_a   1.000
_cell.length_b   1.000
_cell.length_c   1.000
_cell.angle_alpha   90.00
_cell.angle_beta   90.00
_cell.angle_gamma   90.00
#
_symmetry.space_group_name_H-M   'P 1'
#
loop_
_entity.id
_entity.type
_entity.pdbx_description
1 polymer ?
#
loop_
_entity_poly.entity_id
_entity_poly.type
_entity_poly.pdbx_seq_one_letter_code
_entity_poly.pdbx_strand_id
1 'polypeptide(L)'
;MLYSKEIIQLSTKLLDSPMWSTKHAAAFTVAHVIQSSGSEITGLDAVMIWDALEKALVLKTFEGKEKILQAFVKFVKSGRLMWEKDEAIAAQMRKIVLREARRNNEVYRPHAFACLGDFCEVRRDIDMYDEIFQIITSFIAGLDSNPKSQDSSIEIEKDRGSFSTSANLVAGISSVFRAINFTLAESPVHQYLPRLLQLVQDVTHSLLITESVRFAIFESTRNLFDILRQHAGTVNQSSALMGLGLEFFTVLNLPQDLGSEATRLKRAEAADMIVQSLVAGGQGNLSESWTECRMKMIETLKLSQAHERSAGVTAVFDQLKRRLESI
;
A
#
# COMPACT_ATOMS: atom_id res chain seq x y z
N MET A 1 -5.56 -22.39 21.16
CA MET A 1 -5.79 -23.63 20.38
C MET A 1 -5.14 -24.80 21.13
N LEU A 2 -5.88 -25.87 21.41
CA LEU A 2 -5.35 -27.08 22.06
C LEU A 2 -4.24 -27.66 21.17
N TYR A 3 -3.07 -27.99 21.73
CA TYR A 3 -1.87 -28.51 21.06
C TYR A 3 -1.00 -27.55 20.22
N SER A 4 -1.27 -26.23 20.25
CA SER A 4 -0.45 -25.26 19.51
C SER A 4 1.04 -25.33 19.88
N LYS A 5 1.34 -25.58 21.15
CA LYS A 5 2.71 -25.75 21.67
C LYS A 5 3.43 -26.92 21.00
N GLU A 6 2.86 -28.11 21.07
CA GLU A 6 3.44 -29.33 20.53
C GLU A 6 3.60 -29.25 19.00
N ILE A 7 2.60 -28.67 18.32
CA ILE A 7 2.63 -28.46 16.87
C ILE A 7 3.78 -27.54 16.47
N ILE A 8 3.96 -26.40 17.16
CA ILE A 8 5.04 -25.45 16.87
C ILE A 8 6.40 -26.07 17.19
N GLN A 9 6.55 -26.79 18.30
CA GLN A 9 7.80 -27.45 18.65
C GLN A 9 8.20 -28.51 17.62
N LEU A 10 7.26 -29.32 17.17
CA LEU A 10 7.50 -30.31 16.11
C LEU A 10 7.86 -29.62 14.80
N SER A 11 7.09 -28.60 14.40
CA SER A 11 7.34 -27.84 13.16
C SER A 11 8.72 -27.18 13.18
N THR A 12 9.14 -26.62 14.32
CA THR A 12 10.45 -25.99 14.50
C THR A 12 11.59 -26.97 14.24
N LYS A 13 11.47 -28.22 14.71
CA LYS A 13 12.46 -29.27 14.42
C LYS A 13 12.45 -29.66 12.94
N LEU A 14 11.26 -29.73 12.32
CA LEU A 14 11.10 -30.11 10.91
C LEU A 14 11.59 -29.03 9.93
N LEU A 15 11.67 -27.76 10.35
CA LEU A 15 12.30 -26.68 9.56
C LEU A 15 13.80 -26.92 9.34
N ASP A 16 14.45 -27.71 10.20
CA ASP A 16 15.86 -28.09 10.07
C ASP A 16 16.05 -29.38 9.25
N SER A 17 14.98 -30.01 8.76
CA SER A 17 15.02 -31.23 7.94
C SER A 17 15.83 -31.05 6.65
N PRO A 18 16.61 -32.04 6.17
CA PRO A 18 17.27 -31.92 4.86
C PRO A 18 16.29 -31.90 3.67
N MET A 19 15.04 -32.33 3.85
CA MET A 19 14.03 -32.42 2.78
C MET A 19 13.22 -31.12 2.65
N TRP A 20 13.27 -30.49 1.46
CA TRP A 20 12.55 -29.25 1.16
C TRP A 20 11.04 -29.35 1.37
N SER A 21 10.41 -30.45 0.94
CA SER A 21 8.97 -30.68 1.12
C SER A 21 8.58 -30.68 2.61
N THR A 22 9.40 -31.29 3.46
CA THR A 22 9.20 -31.28 4.92
C THR A 22 9.37 -29.89 5.51
N LYS A 23 10.38 -29.11 5.07
CA LYS A 23 10.55 -27.72 5.51
C LYS A 23 9.36 -26.86 5.14
N HIS A 24 8.87 -26.95 3.90
CA HIS A 24 7.73 -26.17 3.43
C HIS A 24 6.46 -26.54 4.18
N ALA A 25 6.20 -27.84 4.39
CA ALA A 25 5.08 -28.30 5.18
C ALA A 25 5.13 -27.76 6.62
N ALA A 26 6.29 -27.83 7.27
CA ALA A 26 6.49 -27.28 8.61
C ALA A 26 6.27 -25.76 8.65
N ALA A 27 6.79 -25.03 7.66
CA ALA A 27 6.59 -23.59 7.54
C ALA A 27 5.11 -23.22 7.36
N PHE A 28 4.38 -23.98 6.55
CA PHE A 28 2.93 -23.82 6.43
C PHE A 28 2.20 -24.16 7.72
N THR A 29 2.60 -25.21 8.44
CA THR A 29 2.01 -25.54 9.74
C THR A 29 2.15 -24.37 10.73
N VAL A 30 3.33 -23.75 10.81
CA VAL A 30 3.54 -22.55 11.63
C VAL A 30 2.60 -21.42 11.20
N ALA A 31 2.52 -21.14 9.89
CA ALA A 31 1.61 -20.12 9.37
C ALA A 31 0.15 -20.41 9.71
N HIS A 32 -0.30 -21.67 9.60
CA HIS A 32 -1.66 -22.08 9.93
C HIS A 32 -1.97 -21.93 11.42
N VAL A 33 -1.02 -22.21 12.32
CA VAL A 33 -1.20 -21.98 13.76
C VAL A 33 -1.40 -20.49 14.05
N ILE A 34 -0.63 -19.62 13.42
CA ILE A 34 -0.81 -18.16 13.56
C ILE A 34 -2.17 -17.75 12.99
N GLN A 35 -2.55 -18.27 11.83
CA GLN A 35 -3.84 -17.95 11.21
C GLN A 35 -5.04 -18.45 12.02
N SER A 36 -4.93 -19.57 12.72
CA SER A 36 -5.96 -20.07 13.64
C SER A 36 -5.90 -19.45 15.04
N SER A 37 -4.88 -18.66 15.34
CA SER A 37 -4.75 -17.96 16.62
C SER A 37 -5.73 -16.78 16.71
N GLY A 38 -6.06 -16.41 17.95
CA GLY A 38 -6.94 -15.29 18.27
C GLY A 38 -6.34 -13.92 17.96
N SER A 39 -6.98 -12.87 18.46
CA SER A 39 -6.55 -11.48 18.26
C SER A 39 -5.25 -11.13 19.00
N GLU A 40 -4.92 -11.87 20.06
CA GLU A 40 -3.72 -11.65 20.88
C GLU A 40 -2.94 -12.96 21.05
N ILE A 41 -1.62 -12.86 20.93
CA ILE A 41 -0.66 -13.94 21.18
C ILE A 41 0.35 -13.37 22.19
N THR A 42 0.44 -13.97 23.38
CA THR A 42 1.19 -13.38 24.50
C THR A 42 2.07 -14.41 25.21
N GLY A 43 2.96 -13.91 26.08
CA GLY A 43 3.80 -14.73 26.93
C GLY A 43 4.72 -15.68 26.15
N LEU A 44 4.89 -16.89 26.69
CA LEU A 44 5.78 -17.91 26.13
C LEU A 44 5.32 -18.42 24.75
N ASP A 45 4.02 -18.40 24.48
CA ASP A 45 3.48 -18.84 23.19
C ASP A 45 3.90 -17.88 22.07
N ALA A 46 3.92 -16.57 22.35
CA ALA A 46 4.41 -15.57 21.39
C ALA A 46 5.88 -15.80 21.03
N VAL A 47 6.74 -16.01 22.03
CA VAL A 47 8.18 -16.25 21.81
C VAL A 47 8.41 -17.52 20.98
N MET A 48 7.75 -18.62 21.36
CA MET A 48 7.90 -19.89 20.65
C MET A 48 7.38 -19.83 19.21
N ILE A 49 6.26 -19.13 18.98
CA ILE A 49 5.73 -18.90 17.63
C ILE A 49 6.66 -18.01 16.82
N TRP A 50 7.22 -16.96 17.45
CA TRP A 50 8.17 -16.06 16.80
C TRP A 50 9.40 -16.81 16.30
N ASP A 51 10.04 -17.62 17.15
CA ASP A 51 11.24 -18.39 16.78
C ASP A 51 10.98 -19.31 15.58
N ALA A 52 9.82 -19.99 15.59
CA ALA A 52 9.42 -20.88 14.49
C ALA A 52 9.12 -20.11 13.20
N LEU A 53 8.44 -18.96 13.33
CA LEU A 53 8.08 -18.10 12.21
C LEU A 53 9.31 -17.44 11.58
N GLU A 54 10.25 -16.97 12.38
CA GLU A 54 11.52 -16.41 11.90
C GLU A 54 12.28 -17.45 11.08
N LYS A 55 12.43 -18.67 11.61
CA LYS A 55 13.05 -19.78 10.88
C LYS A 55 12.33 -20.07 9.55
N ALA A 56 11.00 -20.06 9.54
CA ALA A 56 10.22 -20.27 8.32
C ALA A 56 10.45 -19.14 7.28
N LEU A 57 10.59 -17.88 7.72
CA LEU A 57 10.81 -16.73 6.85
C LEU A 57 12.22 -16.71 6.22
N VAL A 58 13.22 -17.30 6.88
CA VAL A 58 14.61 -17.42 6.37
C VAL A 58 14.71 -18.32 5.14
N LEU A 59 13.78 -19.26 4.93
CA LEU A 59 13.76 -20.14 3.77
C LEU A 59 13.83 -19.33 2.45
N LYS A 60 14.45 -19.92 1.43
CA LYS A 60 14.45 -19.36 0.07
C LYS A 60 13.00 -19.17 -0.42
N THR A 61 12.78 -18.30 -1.40
CA THR A 61 11.45 -18.14 -1.98
C THR A 61 11.00 -19.47 -2.61
N PHE A 62 9.79 -19.90 -2.27
CA PHE A 62 9.12 -21.10 -2.80
C PHE A 62 7.63 -20.82 -3.01
N GLU A 63 6.96 -21.67 -3.76
CA GLU A 63 5.52 -21.57 -4.03
C GLU A 63 4.71 -21.64 -2.73
N GLY A 64 3.80 -20.69 -2.51
CA GLY A 64 3.00 -20.64 -1.29
C GLY A 64 3.60 -19.79 -0.16
N LYS A 65 4.86 -19.33 -0.28
CA LYS A 65 5.54 -18.55 0.78
C LYS A 65 4.78 -17.26 1.15
N GLU A 66 3.93 -16.74 0.27
CA GLU A 66 3.04 -15.62 0.56
C GLU A 66 2.10 -15.87 1.76
N LYS A 67 1.71 -17.13 2.01
CA LYS A 67 0.92 -17.50 3.20
C LYS A 67 1.69 -17.28 4.51
N ILE A 68 3.01 -17.43 4.46
CA ILE A 68 3.90 -17.18 5.59
C ILE A 68 4.06 -15.68 5.81
N LEU A 69 4.11 -14.86 4.75
CA LEU A 69 4.08 -13.40 4.88
C LEU A 69 2.78 -12.89 5.51
N GLN A 70 1.64 -13.43 5.09
CA GLN A 70 0.34 -13.10 5.68
C GLN A 70 0.30 -13.48 7.17
N ALA A 71 0.82 -14.66 7.53
CA ALA A 71 0.95 -15.06 8.92
C ALA A 71 1.92 -14.14 9.68
N PHE A 72 3.01 -13.69 9.06
CA PHE A 72 3.95 -12.76 9.67
C PHE A 72 3.28 -11.44 10.04
N VAL A 73 2.55 -10.80 9.12
CA VAL A 73 1.79 -9.57 9.42
C VAL A 73 0.78 -9.80 10.55
N LYS A 74 0.02 -10.90 10.49
CA LYS A 74 -0.93 -11.25 11.55
C LYS A 74 -0.22 -11.42 12.90
N PHE A 75 0.94 -12.05 12.92
CA PHE A 75 1.74 -12.23 14.13
C PHE A 75 2.26 -10.90 14.65
N VAL A 76 2.76 -10.00 13.80
CA VAL A 76 3.19 -8.66 14.22
C VAL A 76 2.03 -7.91 14.87
N LYS A 77 0.81 -8.03 14.33
CA LYS A 77 -0.39 -7.39 14.91
C LYS A 77 -0.81 -8.00 16.25
N SER A 78 -0.87 -9.32 16.33
CA SER A 78 -1.38 -10.04 17.51
C SER A 78 -0.34 -10.25 18.62
N GLY A 79 0.94 -10.26 18.28
CA GLY A 79 2.10 -10.38 19.17
C GLY A 79 2.67 -9.05 19.65
N ARG A 80 1.88 -7.96 19.57
CA ARG A 80 2.30 -6.59 19.89
C ARG A 80 3.04 -6.46 21.23
N LEU A 81 2.45 -7.01 22.28
CA LEU A 81 3.01 -6.96 23.64
C LEU A 81 4.39 -7.61 23.78
N MET A 82 4.76 -8.52 22.87
CA MET A 82 6.06 -9.17 22.88
C MET A 82 7.13 -8.24 22.30
N TRP A 83 6.94 -7.75 21.07
CA TRP A 83 7.95 -6.94 20.41
C TRP A 83 8.01 -5.50 20.93
N GLU A 84 6.96 -4.97 21.58
CA GLU A 84 7.04 -3.68 22.29
C GLU A 84 7.99 -3.72 23.50
N LYS A 85 8.21 -4.90 24.08
CA LYS A 85 9.11 -5.09 25.24
C LYS A 85 10.52 -5.53 24.84
N ASP A 86 10.70 -5.96 23.60
CA ASP A 86 11.96 -6.49 23.09
C ASP A 86 12.31 -5.79 21.77
N GLU A 87 13.17 -4.78 21.89
CA GLU A 87 13.64 -3.98 20.76
C GLU A 87 14.42 -4.83 19.74
N ALA A 88 15.10 -5.90 20.17
CA ALA A 88 15.85 -6.77 19.27
C ALA A 88 14.89 -7.55 18.36
N ILE A 89 13.79 -8.08 18.91
CA ILE A 89 12.73 -8.71 18.12
C ILE A 89 12.08 -7.69 17.19
N ALA A 90 11.74 -6.50 17.69
CA ALA A 90 11.13 -5.44 16.88
C ALA A 90 12.01 -5.01 15.70
N ALA A 91 13.32 -4.86 15.92
CA ALA A 91 14.30 -4.54 14.89
C ALA A 91 14.47 -5.70 13.89
N GLN A 92 14.41 -6.95 14.36
CA GLN A 92 14.50 -8.12 13.51
C GLN A 92 13.28 -8.26 12.60
N MET A 93 12.07 -7.99 13.10
CA MET A 93 10.85 -7.92 12.29
C MET A 93 10.99 -6.91 11.14
N ARG A 94 11.51 -5.71 11.43
CA ARG A 94 11.80 -4.70 10.40
C ARG A 94 12.83 -5.18 9.38
N LYS A 95 13.92 -5.82 9.82
CA LYS A 95 14.92 -6.39 8.90
C LYS A 95 14.33 -7.45 7.98
N ILE A 96 13.46 -8.31 8.52
CA ILE A 96 12.83 -9.39 7.77
C ILE A 96 11.91 -8.83 6.68
N VAL A 97 11.02 -7.87 7.00
CA VAL A 97 10.10 -7.33 6.00
C VAL A 97 10.83 -6.62 4.85
N LEU A 98 11.89 -5.85 5.17
CA LEU A 98 12.73 -5.19 4.18
C LEU A 98 13.50 -6.20 3.32
N ARG A 99 13.99 -7.29 3.91
CA ARG A 99 14.67 -8.37 3.18
C ARG A 99 13.73 -9.06 2.21
N GLU A 100 12.51 -9.40 2.64
CA GLU A 100 11.55 -10.10 1.77
C GLU A 100 11.08 -9.20 0.61
N ALA A 101 10.89 -7.90 0.84
CA ALA A 101 10.57 -6.93 -0.22
C ALA A 101 11.68 -6.78 -1.28
N ARG A 102 12.94 -7.05 -0.91
CA ARG A 102 14.10 -6.99 -1.83
C ARG A 102 14.35 -8.29 -2.60
N ARG A 103 13.53 -9.33 -2.42
CA ARG A 103 13.70 -10.59 -3.15
C ARG A 103 13.43 -10.39 -4.64
N ASN A 104 14.35 -10.85 -5.48
CA ASN A 104 14.18 -10.80 -6.92
C ASN A 104 13.40 -12.02 -7.45
N ASN A 105 12.07 -12.01 -7.28
CA ASN A 105 11.17 -13.04 -7.79
C ASN A 105 9.84 -12.41 -8.22
N GLU A 106 9.49 -12.48 -9.50
CA GLU A 106 8.34 -11.76 -10.08
C GLU A 106 6.97 -12.18 -9.52
N VAL A 107 6.79 -13.47 -9.26
CA VAL A 107 5.53 -14.03 -8.76
C VAL A 107 5.36 -13.75 -7.26
N TYR A 108 6.46 -13.73 -6.51
CA TYR A 108 6.46 -13.53 -5.06
C TYR A 108 6.46 -12.04 -4.66
N ARG A 109 7.10 -11.19 -5.46
CA ARG A 109 7.28 -9.77 -5.18
C ARG A 109 5.99 -8.98 -4.90
N PRO A 110 4.83 -9.20 -5.56
CA PRO A 110 3.64 -8.43 -5.21
C PRO A 110 3.16 -8.76 -3.79
N HIS A 111 3.31 -10.01 -3.36
CA HIS A 111 3.00 -10.42 -1.98
C HIS A 111 3.98 -9.83 -0.96
N ALA A 112 5.26 -9.72 -1.33
CA ALA A 112 6.26 -9.09 -0.48
C ALA A 112 6.02 -7.57 -0.31
N PHE A 113 5.65 -6.87 -1.38
CA PHE A 113 5.26 -5.47 -1.31
C PHE A 113 3.95 -5.24 -0.54
N ALA A 114 2.94 -6.10 -0.74
CA ALA A 114 1.71 -6.03 0.03
C ALA A 114 2.00 -6.21 1.54
N CYS A 115 2.81 -7.20 1.90
CA CYS A 115 3.25 -7.45 3.27
C CYS A 115 4.02 -6.26 3.86
N LEU A 116 4.84 -5.57 3.07
CA LEU A 116 5.56 -4.36 3.47
C LEU A 116 4.59 -3.22 3.84
N GLY A 117 3.56 -3.00 3.03
CA GLY A 117 2.49 -2.04 3.33
C GLY A 117 1.69 -2.41 4.57
N ASP A 118 1.27 -3.68 4.69
CA ASP A 118 0.54 -4.17 5.87
C ASP A 118 1.37 -4.01 7.16
N PHE A 119 2.67 -4.29 7.08
CA PHE A 119 3.58 -4.14 8.22
C PHE A 119 3.63 -2.69 8.71
N CYS A 120 3.68 -1.71 7.80
CA CYS A 120 3.69 -0.28 8.18
C CYS A 120 2.40 0.17 8.84
N GLU A 121 1.26 -0.37 8.42
CA GLU A 121 -0.01 -0.06 9.07
C GLU A 121 -0.11 -0.63 10.48
N VAL A 122 0.57 -1.74 10.76
CA VAL A 122 0.64 -2.35 12.08
C VAL A 122 1.70 -1.68 12.96
N ARG A 123 2.89 -1.43 12.41
CA ARG A 123 4.05 -0.84 13.10
C ARG A 123 4.10 0.68 12.95
N ARG A 124 3.06 1.35 13.44
CA ARG A 124 2.95 2.81 13.46
C ARG A 124 3.90 3.48 14.47
N ASP A 125 4.65 2.71 15.24
CA ASP A 125 5.68 3.17 16.18
C ASP A 125 7.01 3.55 15.50
N ILE A 126 7.19 3.20 14.23
CA ILE A 126 8.42 3.49 13.47
C ILE A 126 8.09 4.18 12.14
N ASP A 127 9.06 4.92 11.63
CA ASP A 127 9.06 5.43 10.26
C ASP A 127 9.83 4.48 9.34
N MET A 128 9.24 4.17 8.19
CA MET A 128 9.82 3.30 7.17
C MET A 128 9.64 3.87 5.75
N TYR A 129 9.17 5.12 5.62
CA TYR A 129 8.80 5.67 4.33
C TYR A 129 9.99 5.69 3.37
N ASP A 130 11.15 6.15 3.82
CA ASP A 130 12.33 6.31 2.94
C ASP A 130 12.85 4.99 2.38
N GLU A 131 12.94 3.95 3.22
CA GLU A 131 13.39 2.64 2.77
C GLU A 131 12.41 2.01 1.79
N ILE A 132 11.10 2.17 2.02
CA ILE A 132 10.05 1.65 1.14
C ILE A 132 10.04 2.41 -0.18
N PHE A 133 10.04 3.74 -0.11
CA PHE A 133 10.11 4.61 -1.28
C PHE A 133 11.33 4.25 -2.14
N GLN A 134 12.49 4.07 -1.54
CA GLN A 134 13.70 3.67 -2.26
C GLN A 134 13.56 2.28 -2.93
N ILE A 135 13.02 1.28 -2.22
CA ILE A 135 12.82 -0.07 -2.78
C ILE A 135 11.89 -0.01 -4.00
N ILE A 136 10.76 0.71 -3.89
CA ILE A 136 9.75 0.77 -4.95
C ILE A 136 10.22 1.61 -6.13
N THR A 137 10.83 2.77 -5.91
CA THR A 137 11.37 3.60 -7.00
C THR A 137 12.51 2.90 -7.73
N SER A 138 13.39 2.19 -7.02
CA SER A 138 14.45 1.39 -7.66
C SER A 138 13.88 0.26 -8.52
N PHE A 139 12.78 -0.37 -8.08
CA PHE A 139 12.07 -1.36 -8.87
C PHE A 139 11.47 -0.75 -10.14
N ILE A 140 10.77 0.38 -10.04
CA ILE A 140 10.15 1.08 -11.17
C ILE A 140 11.21 1.53 -12.19
N ALA A 141 12.29 2.15 -11.74
CA ALA A 141 13.41 2.54 -12.63
C ALA A 141 14.06 1.33 -13.33
N GLY A 142 14.05 0.16 -12.68
CA GLY A 142 14.47 -1.11 -13.27
C GLY A 142 13.57 -1.63 -14.40
N LEU A 143 12.30 -1.20 -14.44
CA LEU A 143 11.37 -1.53 -15.52
C LEU A 143 11.62 -0.63 -16.75
N ASP A 144 11.83 0.67 -16.54
CA ASP A 144 12.07 1.65 -17.63
C ASP A 144 13.41 1.44 -18.35
N SER A 145 14.42 0.92 -17.64
CA SER A 145 15.78 0.71 -18.18
C SER A 145 15.97 -0.62 -18.92
N ASN A 146 14.96 -1.48 -19.00
CA ASN A 146 15.03 -2.78 -19.67
C ASN A 146 14.23 -2.81 -20.99
N PRO A 147 14.84 -2.52 -22.15
CA PRO A 147 14.19 -2.65 -23.47
C PRO A 147 14.05 -4.10 -23.96
N LYS A 148 13.98 -5.10 -23.06
CA LYS A 148 13.91 -6.54 -23.45
C LYS A 148 12.52 -7.03 -23.87
N SER A 149 11.62 -6.14 -24.29
CA SER A 149 10.30 -6.49 -24.83
C SER A 149 10.10 -6.10 -26.30
N GLN A 150 11.18 -5.65 -26.97
CA GLN A 150 11.25 -5.53 -28.43
C GLN A 150 12.13 -6.64 -29.01
N ASP A 151 11.68 -7.89 -28.96
CA ASP A 151 11.96 -8.78 -30.09
C ASP A 151 10.92 -9.89 -30.21
N SER A 152 10.56 -10.15 -31.46
CA SER A 152 9.44 -10.97 -31.91
C SER A 152 9.65 -12.46 -31.75
N SER A 153 8.82 -13.13 -30.92
CA SER A 153 8.17 -14.44 -31.15
C SER A 153 7.78 -15.10 -29.81
N ILE A 154 6.62 -15.78 -29.77
CA ILE A 154 5.95 -16.50 -28.65
C ILE A 154 4.81 -15.69 -27.98
N GLU A 155 3.61 -15.83 -28.52
CA GLU A 155 2.37 -15.13 -28.11
C GLU A 155 1.71 -15.65 -26.81
N ILE A 156 2.36 -16.50 -26.02
CA ILE A 156 1.78 -17.07 -24.78
C ILE A 156 2.41 -16.47 -23.50
N GLU A 157 3.60 -15.88 -23.57
CA GLU A 157 4.30 -15.34 -22.39
C GLU A 157 4.03 -13.84 -22.10
N LYS A 158 3.55 -13.07 -23.08
CA LYS A 158 3.28 -11.62 -22.92
C LYS A 158 2.20 -11.32 -21.86
N ASP A 159 1.16 -12.15 -21.76
CA ASP A 159 0.06 -11.94 -20.82
C ASP A 159 0.48 -12.14 -19.35
N ARG A 160 1.31 -13.16 -19.08
CA ARG A 160 1.79 -13.42 -17.70
C ARG A 160 2.83 -12.40 -17.23
N GLY A 161 3.73 -11.96 -18.12
CA GLY A 161 4.73 -10.95 -17.81
C GLY A 161 4.12 -9.56 -17.58
N SER A 162 3.13 -9.18 -18.41
CA SER A 162 2.36 -7.93 -18.23
C SER A 162 1.55 -7.95 -16.93
N PHE A 163 0.84 -9.06 -16.65
CA PHE A 163 0.05 -9.20 -15.43
C PHE A 163 0.92 -9.18 -14.16
N SER A 164 2.05 -9.89 -14.15
CA SER A 164 2.97 -9.91 -13.00
C SER A 164 3.58 -8.53 -12.75
N THR A 165 3.97 -7.81 -13.80
CA THR A 165 4.47 -6.43 -13.69
C THR A 165 3.40 -5.50 -13.12
N SER A 166 2.17 -5.61 -13.61
CA SER A 166 1.04 -4.83 -13.12
C SER A 166 0.73 -5.12 -11.65
N ALA A 167 0.73 -6.39 -11.23
CA ALA A 167 0.53 -6.78 -9.83
C ALA A 167 1.66 -6.24 -8.93
N ASN A 168 2.90 -6.26 -9.40
CA ASN A 168 4.05 -5.69 -8.71
C ASN A 168 3.90 -4.17 -8.52
N LEU A 169 3.49 -3.45 -9.56
CA LEU A 169 3.25 -2.01 -9.49
C LEU A 169 2.11 -1.66 -8.53
N VAL A 170 0.99 -2.38 -8.63
CA VAL A 170 -0.17 -2.22 -7.72
C VAL A 170 0.27 -2.38 -6.27
N ALA A 171 0.90 -3.50 -5.92
CA ALA A 171 1.31 -3.76 -4.55
C ALA A 171 2.41 -2.78 -4.08
N GLY A 172 3.35 -2.45 -4.97
CA GLY A 172 4.44 -1.53 -4.69
C GLY A 172 3.95 -0.12 -4.38
N ILE A 173 3.15 0.48 -5.27
CA ILE A 173 2.60 1.82 -5.09
C ILE A 173 1.72 1.86 -3.83
N SER A 174 0.80 0.91 -3.66
CA SER A 174 -0.03 0.84 -2.46
C SER A 174 0.81 0.75 -1.18
N SER A 175 1.96 0.06 -1.20
CA SER A 175 2.86 0.02 -0.04
C SER A 175 3.47 1.39 0.32
N VAL A 176 3.80 2.22 -0.68
CA VAL A 176 4.32 3.59 -0.44
C VAL A 176 3.24 4.48 0.18
N PHE A 177 1.99 4.40 -0.31
CA PHE A 177 0.87 5.12 0.30
C PHE A 177 0.68 4.73 1.77
N ARG A 178 0.73 3.44 2.07
CA ARG A 178 0.50 2.89 3.42
C ARG A 178 1.67 3.14 4.39
N ALA A 179 2.86 3.41 3.86
CA ALA A 179 4.03 3.76 4.64
C ALA A 179 3.94 5.16 5.28
N ILE A 180 3.07 6.05 4.77
CA ILE A 180 2.90 7.38 5.36
C ILE A 180 2.24 7.24 6.74
N ASN A 181 2.98 7.65 7.77
CA ASN A 181 2.57 7.55 9.15
C ASN A 181 2.12 8.90 9.71
N PHE A 182 0.80 9.07 9.87
CA PHE A 182 0.19 10.29 10.44
C PHE A 182 0.09 10.27 11.96
N THR A 183 0.38 9.14 12.59
CA THR A 183 0.25 8.96 14.06
C THR A 183 1.55 9.17 14.80
N LEU A 184 2.70 9.15 14.09
CA LEU A 184 4.01 9.39 14.67
C LEU A 184 4.28 10.89 14.77
N ALA A 185 4.54 11.39 15.98
CA ALA A 185 4.65 12.82 16.27
C ALA A 185 5.76 13.53 15.47
N GLU A 186 6.87 12.85 15.20
CA GLU A 186 8.03 13.39 14.47
C GLU A 186 8.03 13.04 12.97
N SER A 187 6.95 12.44 12.47
CA SER A 187 6.87 12.02 11.07
C SER A 187 6.96 13.22 10.11
N PRO A 188 7.92 13.26 9.19
CA PRO A 188 8.07 14.36 8.23
C PRO A 188 7.10 14.19 7.05
N VAL A 189 5.80 14.01 7.35
CA VAL A 189 4.69 13.84 6.40
C VAL A 189 4.70 14.90 5.29
N HIS A 190 5.03 16.15 5.64
CA HIS A 190 5.11 17.26 4.71
C HIS A 190 6.18 17.07 3.61
N GLN A 191 7.21 16.26 3.86
CA GLN A 191 8.24 15.90 2.88
C GLN A 191 7.87 14.65 2.09
N TYR A 192 7.11 13.74 2.69
CA TYR A 192 6.69 12.48 2.08
C TYR A 192 5.57 12.66 1.04
N LEU A 193 4.61 13.53 1.31
CA LEU A 193 3.48 13.73 0.42
C LEU A 193 3.87 14.26 -0.97
N PRO A 194 4.76 15.27 -1.12
CA PRO A 194 5.23 15.71 -2.44
C PRO A 194 5.99 14.62 -3.20
N ARG A 195 6.80 13.81 -2.51
CA ARG A 195 7.53 12.68 -3.12
C ARG A 195 6.59 11.59 -3.59
N LEU A 196 5.55 11.29 -2.81
CA LEU A 196 4.49 10.36 -3.22
C LEU A 196 3.76 10.90 -4.45
N LEU A 197 3.41 12.18 -4.46
CA LEU A 197 2.75 12.80 -5.61
C LEU A 197 3.60 12.71 -6.87
N GLN A 198 4.90 13.00 -6.77
CA GLN A 198 5.83 12.86 -7.89
C GLN A 198 5.86 11.42 -8.41
N LEU A 199 5.96 10.42 -7.51
CA LEU A 199 5.90 9.02 -7.89
C LEU A 199 4.59 8.68 -8.63
N VAL A 200 3.45 9.19 -8.16
CA VAL A 200 2.16 8.97 -8.81
C VAL A 200 2.15 9.61 -10.21
N GLN A 201 2.66 10.85 -10.35
CA GLN A 201 2.78 11.54 -11.64
C GLN A 201 3.68 10.79 -12.62
N ASP A 202 4.84 10.33 -12.16
CA ASP A 202 5.79 9.57 -12.98
C ASP A 202 5.13 8.30 -13.51
N VAL A 203 4.43 7.56 -12.64
CA VAL A 203 3.73 6.33 -13.03
C VAL A 203 2.57 6.64 -13.98
N THR A 204 1.73 7.65 -13.71
CA THR A 204 0.55 7.94 -14.54
C THR A 204 0.92 8.49 -15.92
N HIS A 205 2.08 9.12 -16.07
CA HIS A 205 2.61 9.60 -17.35
C HIS A 205 3.48 8.56 -18.09
N SER A 206 3.86 7.48 -17.43
CA SER A 206 4.64 6.39 -18.04
C SER A 206 3.77 5.40 -18.84
N LEU A 207 4.42 4.52 -19.60
CA LEU A 207 3.78 3.37 -20.25
C LEU A 207 3.41 2.25 -19.28
N LEU A 208 3.77 2.37 -18.00
CA LEU A 208 3.49 1.37 -16.96
C LEU A 208 2.04 1.46 -16.43
N ILE A 209 1.32 2.53 -16.78
CA ILE A 209 -0.03 2.78 -16.29
C ILE A 209 -1.04 1.81 -16.92
N THR A 210 -1.39 0.76 -16.19
CA THR A 210 -2.50 -0.15 -16.54
C THR A 210 -3.79 0.24 -15.82
N GLU A 211 -4.91 -0.37 -16.20
CA GLU A 211 -6.17 -0.17 -15.49
C GLU A 211 -6.09 -0.52 -13.99
N SER A 212 -5.47 -1.65 -13.64
CA SER A 212 -5.35 -2.06 -12.24
C SER A 212 -4.42 -1.15 -11.44
N VAL A 213 -3.37 -0.59 -12.08
CA VAL A 213 -2.52 0.43 -11.47
C VAL A 213 -3.31 1.71 -11.21
N ARG A 214 -4.15 2.17 -12.17
CA ARG A 214 -5.06 3.31 -11.96
C ARG A 214 -5.99 3.06 -10.79
N PHE A 215 -6.65 1.90 -10.76
CA PHE A 215 -7.54 1.51 -9.67
C PHE A 215 -6.83 1.60 -8.30
N ALA A 216 -5.64 1.02 -8.21
CA ALA A 216 -4.85 1.02 -6.97
C ALA A 216 -4.42 2.42 -6.52
N ILE A 217 -4.01 3.29 -7.46
CA ILE A 217 -3.70 4.70 -7.17
C ILE A 217 -4.94 5.41 -6.65
N PHE A 218 -6.09 5.23 -7.28
CA PHE A 218 -7.33 5.89 -6.87
C PHE A 218 -7.80 5.43 -5.49
N GLU A 219 -7.81 4.11 -5.25
CA GLU A 219 -8.15 3.55 -3.95
C GLU A 219 -7.18 4.01 -2.86
N SER A 220 -5.88 3.97 -3.12
CA SER A 220 -4.86 4.39 -2.16
C SER A 220 -4.93 5.89 -1.87
N THR A 221 -5.22 6.72 -2.89
CA THR A 221 -5.43 8.16 -2.73
C THR A 221 -6.67 8.44 -1.88
N ARG A 222 -7.79 7.75 -2.15
CA ARG A 222 -9.00 7.87 -1.33
C ARG A 222 -8.69 7.57 0.14
N ASN A 223 -7.99 6.46 0.41
CA ASN A 223 -7.67 6.05 1.78
C ASN A 223 -6.71 7.04 2.47
N LEU A 224 -5.69 7.54 1.76
CA LEU A 224 -4.76 8.55 2.25
C LEU A 224 -5.49 9.82 2.71
N PHE A 225 -6.37 10.34 1.86
CA PHE A 225 -7.10 11.57 2.16
C PHE A 225 -8.21 11.38 3.20
N ASP A 226 -8.76 10.17 3.34
CA ASP A 226 -9.65 9.83 4.47
C ASP A 226 -8.88 9.85 5.80
N ILE A 227 -7.65 9.31 5.83
CA ILE A 227 -6.79 9.38 7.02
C ILE A 227 -6.44 10.84 7.34
N LEU A 228 -6.04 11.64 6.34
CA LEU A 228 -5.78 13.07 6.50
C LEU A 228 -6.99 13.82 7.06
N ARG A 229 -8.19 13.51 6.56
CA ARG A 229 -9.46 14.08 7.05
C ARG A 229 -9.67 13.77 8.53
N GLN A 230 -9.39 12.53 8.95
CA GLN A 230 -9.52 12.11 10.35
C GLN A 230 -8.48 12.79 11.27
N HIS A 231 -7.33 13.21 10.72
CA HIS A 231 -6.24 13.89 11.42
C HIS A 231 -6.20 15.40 11.15
N ALA A 232 -7.26 15.96 10.55
CA ALA A 232 -7.30 17.35 10.12
C ALA A 232 -7.19 18.36 11.28
N GLY A 233 -7.48 17.94 12.52
CA GLY A 233 -7.31 18.76 13.74
C GLY A 233 -5.91 18.72 14.37
N THR A 234 -5.02 17.83 13.94
CA THR A 234 -3.65 17.69 14.48
C THR A 234 -2.57 18.17 13.52
N VAL A 235 -2.83 18.14 12.22
CA VAL A 235 -1.94 18.68 11.20
C VAL A 235 -2.33 20.14 10.96
N ASN A 236 -1.45 21.09 11.31
CA ASN A 236 -1.62 22.50 10.92
C ASN A 236 -1.77 22.57 9.40
N GLN A 237 -3.00 22.74 8.92
CA GLN A 237 -3.31 22.76 7.50
C GLN A 237 -2.78 24.05 6.87
N SER A 238 -1.56 23.98 6.39
CA SER A 238 -0.91 25.05 5.64
C SER A 238 -1.42 25.08 4.19
N SER A 239 -1.25 26.23 3.53
CA SER A 239 -1.45 26.39 2.09
C SER A 239 -0.75 25.31 1.25
N ALA A 240 0.33 24.71 1.76
CA ALA A 240 1.03 23.60 1.11
C ALA A 240 0.17 22.33 0.97
N LEU A 241 -0.64 21.98 1.98
CA LEU A 241 -1.55 20.82 1.86
C LEU A 241 -2.70 21.10 0.87
N MET A 242 -3.14 22.35 0.77
CA MET A 242 -4.13 22.76 -0.24
C MET A 242 -3.56 22.65 -1.65
N GLY A 243 -2.35 23.16 -1.88
CA GLY A 243 -1.66 23.05 -3.17
C GLY A 243 -1.45 21.58 -3.57
N LEU A 244 -0.96 20.77 -2.63
CA LEU A 244 -0.78 19.33 -2.83
C LEU A 244 -2.11 18.63 -3.12
N GLY A 245 -3.19 18.95 -2.40
CA GLY A 245 -4.52 18.41 -2.64
C GLY A 245 -5.05 18.72 -4.04
N LEU A 246 -4.82 19.95 -4.53
CA LEU A 246 -5.11 20.33 -5.91
C LEU A 246 -4.29 19.49 -6.90
N GLU A 247 -2.98 19.33 -6.68
CA GLU A 247 -2.15 18.57 -7.60
C GLU A 247 -2.53 17.09 -7.65
N PHE A 248 -2.83 16.44 -6.51
CA PHE A 248 -3.42 15.10 -6.50
C PHE A 248 -4.75 15.09 -7.28
N PHE A 249 -5.63 16.05 -7.04
CA PHE A 249 -6.91 16.15 -7.75
C PHE A 249 -6.74 16.25 -9.27
N THR A 250 -5.76 17.03 -9.73
CA THR A 250 -5.44 17.16 -11.16
C THR A 250 -4.90 15.86 -11.74
N VAL A 251 -3.98 15.18 -11.05
CA VAL A 251 -3.39 13.91 -11.50
C VAL A 251 -4.44 12.79 -11.62
N LEU A 252 -5.46 12.80 -10.77
CA LEU A 252 -6.57 11.84 -10.86
C LEU A 252 -7.49 12.08 -12.06
N ASN A 253 -7.57 13.32 -12.57
CA ASN A 253 -8.57 13.75 -13.55
C ASN A 253 -7.99 13.90 -14.97
N LEU A 254 -7.16 12.95 -15.38
CA LEU A 254 -6.67 12.88 -16.76
C LEU A 254 -7.85 12.70 -17.74
N PRO A 255 -7.90 13.48 -18.84
CA PRO A 255 -8.92 13.32 -19.85
C PRO A 255 -8.66 12.04 -20.66
N GLN A 256 -9.71 11.22 -20.80
CA GLN A 256 -9.86 10.05 -21.70
C GLN A 256 -9.63 8.63 -21.11
N ASP A 257 -10.44 7.72 -21.64
CA ASP A 257 -10.60 6.27 -21.40
C ASP A 257 -9.86 5.68 -20.17
N LEU A 258 -10.46 5.90 -19.00
CA LEU A 258 -9.93 5.49 -17.70
C LEU A 258 -10.20 4.01 -17.36
N GLY A 259 -10.56 3.18 -18.35
CA GLY A 259 -10.82 1.76 -18.18
C GLY A 259 -12.27 1.48 -17.79
N SER A 260 -12.52 0.48 -16.95
CA SER A 260 -13.86 0.06 -16.52
C SER A 260 -14.59 1.13 -15.72
N GLU A 261 -15.91 0.95 -15.60
CA GLU A 261 -16.75 1.77 -14.72
C GLU A 261 -16.30 1.72 -13.25
N ALA A 262 -15.84 0.56 -12.77
CA ALA A 262 -15.34 0.41 -11.40
C ALA A 262 -14.11 1.32 -11.15
N THR A 263 -13.18 1.37 -12.10
CA THR A 263 -12.00 2.25 -12.02
C THR A 263 -12.40 3.72 -12.06
N ARG A 264 -13.34 4.10 -12.94
CA ARG A 264 -13.87 5.48 -12.99
C ARG A 264 -14.63 5.88 -11.71
N LEU A 265 -15.34 4.95 -11.07
CA LEU A 265 -16.01 5.18 -9.80
C LEU A 265 -14.99 5.41 -8.68
N LYS A 266 -13.91 4.62 -8.61
CA LYS A 266 -12.83 4.84 -7.65
C LYS A 266 -12.14 6.18 -7.81
N ARG A 267 -11.93 6.65 -9.04
CA ARG A 267 -11.46 8.01 -9.31
C ARG A 267 -12.38 9.05 -8.66
N ALA A 268 -13.68 8.94 -8.91
CA ALA A 268 -14.66 9.90 -8.40
C ALA A 268 -14.72 9.89 -6.86
N GLU A 269 -14.69 8.71 -6.24
CA GLU A 269 -14.58 8.58 -4.78
C GLU A 269 -13.30 9.21 -4.21
N ALA A 270 -12.16 9.03 -4.88
CA ALA A 270 -10.89 9.63 -4.48
C ALA A 270 -10.91 11.15 -4.58
N ALA A 271 -11.44 11.69 -5.69
CA ALA A 271 -11.60 13.12 -5.90
C ALA A 271 -12.53 13.77 -4.85
N ASP A 272 -13.65 13.12 -4.51
CA ASP A 272 -14.53 13.60 -3.45
C ASP A 272 -13.85 13.54 -2.07
N MET A 273 -13.09 12.48 -1.77
CA MET A 273 -12.38 12.38 -0.50
C MET A 273 -11.29 13.46 -0.34
N ILE A 274 -10.58 13.81 -1.42
CA ILE A 274 -9.63 14.94 -1.41
C ILE A 274 -10.37 16.21 -0.97
N VAL A 275 -11.48 16.56 -1.63
CA VAL A 275 -12.23 17.77 -1.28
C VAL A 275 -12.76 17.71 0.15
N GLN A 276 -13.29 16.56 0.59
CA GLN A 276 -13.75 16.39 1.97
C GLN A 276 -12.63 16.61 2.99
N SER A 277 -11.41 16.13 2.72
CA SER A 277 -10.26 16.31 3.61
C SER A 277 -9.78 17.76 3.71
N LEU A 278 -9.78 18.48 2.59
CA LEU A 278 -9.39 19.89 2.52
C LEU A 278 -10.40 20.78 3.25
N VAL A 279 -11.69 20.43 3.16
CA VAL A 279 -12.76 21.12 3.90
C VAL A 279 -12.68 20.84 5.39
N ALA A 280 -12.35 19.61 5.77
CA ALA A 280 -12.37 19.19 7.17
C ALA A 280 -11.33 19.89 8.04
N GLY A 281 -10.14 20.24 7.51
CA GLY A 281 -9.18 21.02 8.31
C GLY A 281 -9.05 22.48 7.89
N GLY A 282 -10.04 22.97 7.17
CA GLY A 282 -10.16 24.37 6.78
C GLY A 282 -11.61 24.79 6.70
N GLN A 283 -12.39 24.67 7.79
CA GLN A 283 -13.58 25.50 7.90
C GLN A 283 -13.15 26.96 8.05
N GLY A 284 -13.18 27.70 6.95
CA GLY A 284 -13.41 29.15 6.99
C GLY A 284 -12.20 30.03 7.24
N ASN A 285 -11.21 29.99 6.36
CA ASN A 285 -10.65 31.26 5.94
C ASN A 285 -10.64 31.34 4.42
N LEU A 286 -11.43 32.31 3.94
CA LEU A 286 -11.49 32.86 2.59
C LEU A 286 -10.12 33.43 2.19
N SER A 287 -9.09 32.58 2.19
CA SER A 287 -7.83 32.93 1.55
C SER A 287 -8.06 32.86 0.06
N GLU A 288 -7.60 33.87 -0.66
CA GLU A 288 -7.66 33.96 -2.12
C GLU A 288 -7.13 32.68 -2.80
N SER A 289 -6.14 32.03 -2.17
CA SER A 289 -5.58 30.74 -2.59
C SER A 289 -6.60 29.60 -2.61
N TRP A 290 -7.51 29.50 -1.62
CA TRP A 290 -8.56 28.47 -1.64
C TRP A 290 -9.56 28.70 -2.77
N THR A 291 -9.95 29.96 -3.00
CA THR A 291 -10.87 30.32 -4.08
C THR A 291 -10.28 29.93 -5.45
N GLU A 292 -8.99 30.20 -5.67
CA GLU A 292 -8.30 29.78 -6.90
C GLU A 292 -8.24 28.26 -7.05
N CYS A 293 -7.84 27.53 -6.00
CA CYS A 293 -7.81 26.06 -6.00
C CYS A 293 -9.19 25.46 -6.30
N ARG A 294 -10.24 25.96 -5.63
CA ARG A 294 -11.64 25.56 -5.84
C ARG A 294 -12.06 25.76 -7.29
N MET A 295 -11.77 26.92 -7.88
CA MET A 295 -12.12 27.20 -9.28
C MET A 295 -11.44 26.23 -10.25
N LYS A 296 -10.16 25.93 -10.05
CA LYS A 296 -9.41 24.93 -10.85
C LYS A 296 -9.99 23.52 -10.71
N MET A 297 -10.39 23.12 -9.50
CA MET A 297 -11.04 21.82 -9.27
C MET A 297 -12.40 21.74 -9.99
N ILE A 298 -13.21 22.80 -9.94
CA ILE A 298 -14.50 22.87 -10.64
C ILE A 298 -14.30 22.77 -12.15
N GLU A 299 -13.32 23.48 -12.72
CA GLU A 299 -13.01 23.43 -14.15
C GLU A 299 -12.60 22.01 -14.58
N THR A 300 -11.69 21.39 -13.83
CA THR A 300 -11.21 20.02 -14.07
C THR A 300 -12.35 18.99 -13.95
N LEU A 301 -13.27 19.18 -13.00
CA LEU A 301 -14.45 18.34 -12.83
C LEU A 301 -15.43 18.48 -14.01
N LYS A 302 -15.67 19.70 -14.50
CA LYS A 302 -16.55 19.93 -15.66
C LYS A 302 -16.05 19.21 -16.91
N LEU A 303 -14.74 19.27 -17.17
CA LEU A 303 -14.12 18.53 -18.28
C LEU A 303 -14.31 17.02 -18.11
N SER A 304 -14.14 16.51 -16.90
CA SER A 304 -14.34 15.08 -16.59
C SER A 304 -15.80 14.63 -16.73
N GLN A 305 -16.76 15.46 -16.32
CA GLN A 305 -18.20 15.17 -16.43
C GLN A 305 -18.67 15.16 -17.88
N ALA A 306 -18.13 16.03 -18.75
CA ALA A 306 -18.55 16.12 -20.15
C ALA A 306 -18.36 14.82 -20.94
N HIS A 307 -17.46 13.95 -20.49
CA HIS A 307 -17.14 12.68 -21.11
C HIS A 307 -17.58 11.45 -20.31
N GLU A 308 -18.25 11.63 -19.17
CA GLU A 308 -18.69 10.51 -18.33
C GLU A 308 -20.04 9.96 -18.79
N ARG A 309 -20.13 8.63 -18.82
CA ARG A 309 -21.31 7.90 -19.31
C ARG A 309 -22.02 7.09 -18.23
N SER A 310 -21.34 6.77 -17.12
CA SER A 310 -21.95 6.03 -16.01
C SER A 310 -22.78 6.95 -15.13
N ALA A 311 -24.04 6.57 -14.89
CA ALA A 311 -24.91 7.26 -13.94
C ALA A 311 -24.35 7.26 -12.52
N GLY A 312 -23.68 6.17 -12.11
CA GLY A 312 -23.07 6.05 -10.79
C GLY A 312 -21.91 7.01 -10.61
N VAL A 313 -21.04 7.12 -11.60
CA VAL A 313 -19.90 8.07 -11.57
C VAL A 313 -20.40 9.51 -11.63
N THR A 314 -21.37 9.80 -12.50
CA THR A 314 -22.00 11.13 -12.59
C THR A 314 -22.63 11.57 -11.27
N ALA A 315 -23.31 10.67 -10.56
CA ALA A 315 -23.91 10.98 -9.25
C ALA A 315 -22.87 11.42 -8.22
N VAL A 316 -21.71 10.76 -8.17
CA VAL A 316 -20.59 11.15 -7.29
C VAL A 316 -20.02 12.50 -7.70
N PHE A 317 -19.82 12.74 -9.00
CA PHE A 317 -19.36 14.03 -9.50
C PHE A 317 -20.34 15.17 -9.23
N ASP A 318 -21.65 14.95 -9.33
CA ASP A 318 -22.65 15.95 -9.01
C ASP A 318 -22.70 16.26 -7.50
N GLN A 319 -22.46 15.26 -6.65
CA GLN A 319 -22.28 15.48 -5.22
C GLN A 319 -21.01 16.31 -4.93
N LEU A 320 -19.90 15.95 -5.56
CA LEU A 320 -18.62 16.66 -5.45
C LEU A 320 -18.72 18.11 -5.91
N LYS A 321 -19.38 18.35 -7.05
CA LYS A 321 -19.62 19.69 -7.59
C LYS A 321 -20.45 20.53 -6.62
N ARG A 322 -21.56 20.00 -6.11
CA ARG A 322 -22.39 20.69 -5.11
C ARG A 322 -21.61 21.03 -3.85
N ARG A 323 -20.75 20.11 -3.38
CA ARG A 323 -19.86 20.36 -2.24
C ARG A 323 -18.94 21.54 -2.52
N LEU A 324 -18.19 21.48 -3.62
CA LEU A 324 -17.31 22.56 -4.07
C LEU A 324 -18.07 23.86 -4.25
N GLU A 325 -19.33 23.85 -4.69
CA GLU A 325 -20.15 25.06 -4.86
C GLU A 325 -20.63 25.65 -3.52
N SER A 326 -20.84 24.81 -2.51
CA SER A 326 -21.38 25.19 -1.19
C SER A 326 -20.36 25.76 -0.19
N ILE A 327 -19.06 25.67 -0.49
CA ILE A 327 -17.95 26.13 0.35
C ILE A 327 -17.39 27.42 -0.23
#